data_AF-A0A853CG10-F1
#
_entry.id   AF-A0A853CG10-F1
#
_cell.length_a   1.000
_cell.length_b   1.000
_cell.length_c   1.000
_cell.angle_alpha   90.00
_cell.angle_beta   90.00
_cell.angle_gamma   90.00
#
_symmetry.space_group_name_H-M   'P 1'
#
loop_
_entity.id
_entity.type
_entity.pdbx_description
1 polymer ?
#
loop_
_entity_poly.entity_id
_entity_poly.type
_entity_poly.pdbx_seq_one_letter_code
_entity_poly.pdbx_strand_id
1 'polypeptide(L)'
;MLDEATRPRAPRGPEEPVSAAGAQGQRTLLAIHGHLRAELDRVVTAVEAVAAGELPAGEARAVVHDSTMLRNYRLTGSFCAQYCRFVEGHHSIEDAYLFPSLEVGDPSLAPVLRRLSEEHEVIHAVLVRIDELLVAMVGSGSGAAAVGEQVRALRTALSSHLDYEEEELLGPIGRLQLLV
;
A
#
# COMPACT_ATOMS: atom_id res chain seq x y z
N MET A 1 13.81 6.50 -1.91
CA MET A 1 13.15 6.46 -0.59
C MET A 1 12.37 7.75 -0.43
N LEU A 2 11.23 7.69 0.26
CA LEU A 2 10.36 8.84 0.48
C LEU A 2 11.08 9.88 1.36
N ASP A 3 10.95 11.16 1.02
CA ASP A 3 11.54 12.26 1.79
C ASP A 3 10.50 12.82 2.78
N GLU A 4 10.40 12.20 3.95
CA GLU A 4 9.36 12.53 4.94
C GLU A 4 9.45 13.98 5.44
N ALA A 5 10.63 14.59 5.44
CA ALA A 5 10.86 15.94 5.93
C ALA A 5 10.20 17.02 5.06
N THR A 6 9.88 16.70 3.80
CA THR A 6 9.23 17.62 2.86
C THR A 6 7.72 17.45 2.75
N ARG A 7 7.12 16.57 3.56
CA ARG A 7 5.67 16.34 3.56
C ARG A 7 4.92 17.60 4.01
N PRO A 8 4.01 18.15 3.20
CA PRO A 8 3.12 19.22 3.64
C PRO A 8 2.14 18.71 4.71
N ARG A 9 1.50 19.62 5.42
CA ARG A 9 0.47 19.29 6.41
C ARG A 9 -0.75 20.14 6.16
N ALA A 10 -1.91 19.50 6.12
CA ALA A 10 -3.19 20.19 5.98
C ALA A 10 -3.44 21.07 7.22
N PRO A 11 -4.07 22.25 7.04
CA PRO A 11 -4.52 23.04 8.17
C PRO A 11 -5.50 22.23 9.03
N ARG A 12 -5.18 22.06 10.31
CA ARG A 12 -6.09 21.38 11.26
C ARG A 12 -7.17 22.34 11.72
N GLY A 13 -8.42 22.03 11.37
CA GLY A 13 -9.60 22.71 11.90
C GLY A 13 -9.98 22.19 13.31
N PRO A 14 -10.97 22.82 13.97
CA PRO A 14 -11.53 22.27 15.20
C PRO A 14 -12.13 20.89 14.95
N GLU A 15 -12.01 19.98 15.93
CA GLU A 15 -12.64 18.66 15.85
C GLU A 15 -14.16 18.83 15.84
N GLU A 16 -14.79 18.43 14.73
CA GLU A 16 -16.24 18.36 14.60
C GLU A 16 -16.73 16.92 14.83
N PRO A 17 -17.94 16.72 15.40
CA PRO A 17 -18.52 15.39 15.52
C PRO A 17 -18.65 14.71 14.15
N VAL A 18 -18.05 13.53 14.02
CA VAL A 18 -18.07 12.75 12.78
C VAL A 18 -19.43 12.06 12.61
N SER A 19 -20.04 12.20 11.43
CA SER A 19 -21.30 11.52 11.10
C SER A 19 -21.11 10.00 10.99
N ALA A 20 -22.19 9.22 11.06
CA ALA A 20 -22.10 7.76 10.86
C ALA A 20 -21.48 7.39 9.50
N ALA A 21 -21.75 8.18 8.45
CA ALA A 21 -21.18 7.99 7.12
C ALA A 21 -19.69 8.32 7.08
N GLY A 22 -19.27 9.46 7.64
CA GLY A 22 -17.85 9.81 7.75
C GLY A 22 -17.05 8.79 8.55
N ALA A 23 -17.63 8.31 9.66
CA ALA A 23 -17.01 7.28 10.48
C ALA A 23 -16.92 5.94 9.73
N GLN A 24 -17.84 5.67 8.80
CA GLN A 24 -17.74 4.49 7.95
C GLN A 24 -16.60 4.61 6.94
N GLY A 25 -16.44 5.76 6.26
CA GLY A 25 -15.32 6.00 5.36
C GLY A 25 -13.96 5.83 6.05
N GLN A 26 -13.80 6.44 7.23
CA GLN A 26 -12.60 6.29 8.07
C GLN A 26 -12.30 4.82 8.40
N ARG A 27 -13.31 4.06 8.85
CA ARG A 27 -13.15 2.64 9.17
C ARG A 27 -12.79 1.80 7.93
N THR A 28 -13.36 2.12 6.77
CA THR A 28 -13.03 1.39 5.53
C THR A 28 -11.58 1.61 5.15
N LEU A 29 -11.08 2.86 5.14
CA LEU A 29 -9.67 3.16 4.84
C LEU A 29 -8.74 2.42 5.80
N LEU A 30 -8.97 2.54 7.12
CA LEU A 30 -8.18 1.84 8.13
C LEU A 30 -8.21 0.31 7.97
N ALA A 31 -9.34 -0.27 7.56
CA ALA A 31 -9.45 -1.71 7.32
C ALA A 31 -8.62 -2.14 6.10
N ILE A 32 -8.66 -1.37 5.00
CA ILE A 32 -7.84 -1.62 3.81
C ILE A 32 -6.35 -1.51 4.16
N HIS A 33 -5.95 -0.43 4.85
CA HIS A 33 -4.56 -0.21 5.22
C HIS A 33 -4.04 -1.24 6.22
N GLY A 34 -4.85 -1.62 7.21
CA GLY A 34 -4.53 -2.68 8.14
C GLY A 34 -4.29 -4.02 7.42
N HIS A 35 -5.10 -4.31 6.41
CA HIS A 35 -4.89 -5.48 5.56
C HIS A 35 -3.60 -5.39 4.73
N LEU A 36 -3.34 -4.24 4.10
CA LEU A 36 -2.10 -3.99 3.34
C LEU A 36 -0.84 -4.21 4.18
N ARG A 37 -0.83 -3.69 5.42
CA ARG A 37 0.28 -3.90 6.37
C ARG A 37 0.44 -5.38 6.72
N ALA A 38 -0.67 -6.07 7.05
CA ALA A 38 -0.62 -7.48 7.43
C ALA A 38 -0.14 -8.39 6.30
N GLU A 39 -0.57 -8.14 5.06
CA GLU A 39 -0.10 -8.92 3.90
C GLU A 39 1.37 -8.61 3.56
N LEU A 40 1.81 -7.35 3.70
CA LEU A 40 3.22 -6.98 3.52
C LEU A 40 4.15 -7.72 4.47
N ASP A 41 3.77 -7.81 5.74
CA ASP A 41 4.56 -8.54 6.74
C ASP A 41 4.69 -10.02 6.38
N ARG A 42 3.65 -10.63 5.80
CA ARG A 42 3.71 -12.00 5.27
C ARG A 42 4.61 -12.10 4.04
N VAL A 43 4.58 -11.11 3.14
CA VAL A 43 5.45 -11.06 1.95
C VAL A 43 6.90 -11.04 2.40
N VAL A 44 7.23 -10.11 3.31
CA VAL A 44 8.58 -9.91 3.85
C VAL A 44 9.07 -11.19 4.51
N THR A 45 8.28 -11.76 5.41
CA THR A 45 8.65 -13.00 6.12
C THR A 45 8.92 -14.15 5.16
N ALA A 46 8.05 -14.36 4.17
CA ALA A 46 8.20 -15.44 3.20
C ALA A 46 9.44 -15.25 2.30
N VAL A 47 9.68 -14.02 1.83
CA VAL A 47 10.83 -13.70 0.98
C VAL A 47 12.15 -13.82 1.75
N GLU A 48 12.18 -13.39 3.01
CA GLU A 48 13.37 -13.50 3.86
C GLU A 48 13.69 -14.97 4.18
N ALA A 49 12.69 -15.80 4.47
CA ALA A 49 12.87 -17.24 4.68
C ALA A 49 13.42 -17.94 3.42
N VAL A 50 12.94 -17.56 2.22
CA VAL A 50 13.48 -18.08 0.96
C VAL A 50 14.91 -17.60 0.72
N ALA A 51 15.21 -16.33 1.00
CA ALA A 51 16.55 -15.77 0.83
C ALA A 51 17.57 -16.40 1.80
N ALA A 52 17.13 -16.79 3.00
CA ALA A 52 17.94 -17.52 3.98
C ALA A 52 18.11 -19.02 3.65
N GLY A 53 17.40 -19.54 2.65
CA GLY A 53 17.38 -20.97 2.31
C GLY A 53 16.60 -21.83 3.32
N GLU A 54 15.83 -21.20 4.21
CA GLU A 54 15.03 -21.85 5.25
C GLU A 54 13.69 -22.38 4.70
N LEU A 55 13.22 -21.81 3.59
CA LEU A 55 11.98 -22.21 2.93
C LEU A 55 12.22 -22.41 1.42
N PRO A 56 11.87 -23.58 0.85
CA PRO A 56 11.89 -23.75 -0.60
C PRO A 56 10.94 -22.74 -1.26
N ALA A 57 11.36 -22.12 -2.38
CA ALA A 57 10.54 -21.15 -3.09
C ALA A 57 9.15 -21.69 -3.51
N GLY A 58 9.03 -23.01 -3.73
CA GLY A 58 7.77 -23.68 -4.01
C GLY A 58 6.81 -23.74 -2.81
N GLU A 59 7.32 -23.84 -1.59
CA GLU A 59 6.52 -23.89 -0.35
C GLU A 59 6.13 -22.50 0.14
N ALA A 60 6.99 -21.49 -0.07
CA ALA A 60 6.65 -20.07 0.12
C ALA A 60 5.42 -19.66 -0.69
N ARG A 61 5.18 -20.31 -1.83
CA ARG A 61 3.98 -20.09 -2.65
C ARG A 61 2.70 -20.66 -2.03
N ALA A 62 2.80 -21.73 -1.24
CA ALA A 62 1.67 -22.43 -0.64
C ALA A 62 1.21 -21.79 0.68
N VAL A 63 2.14 -21.32 1.51
CA VAL A 63 1.87 -20.63 2.79
C VAL A 63 0.93 -19.43 2.63
N VAL A 64 0.87 -18.86 1.43
CA VAL A 64 0.17 -17.60 1.20
C VAL A 64 -1.17 -17.73 0.47
N HIS A 65 -1.52 -18.91 0.01
CA HIS A 65 -2.76 -19.12 -0.75
C HIS A 65 -4.04 -19.02 0.12
N ASP A 66 -3.89 -18.75 1.43
CA ASP A 66 -4.97 -18.62 2.43
C ASP A 66 -5.40 -17.17 2.75
N SER A 67 -4.86 -16.13 2.08
CA SER A 67 -5.37 -14.76 2.23
C SER A 67 -6.73 -14.56 1.54
N THR A 68 -7.72 -14.07 2.27
CA THR A 68 -9.15 -14.03 1.89
C THR A 68 -9.51 -12.99 0.83
N MET A 69 -8.79 -11.87 0.72
CA MET A 69 -9.03 -10.84 -0.32
C MET A 69 -8.34 -11.18 -1.64
N LEU A 70 -7.11 -11.71 -1.60
CA LEU A 70 -6.40 -12.18 -2.81
C LEU A 70 -7.10 -13.38 -3.46
N ARG A 71 -7.92 -14.11 -2.71
CA ARG A 71 -8.78 -15.19 -3.21
C ARG A 71 -9.77 -14.74 -4.29
N ASN A 72 -10.14 -13.45 -4.32
CA ASN A 72 -11.02 -12.86 -5.34
C ASN A 72 -10.26 -12.35 -6.57
N TYR A 73 -8.99 -11.95 -6.42
CA TYR A 73 -8.10 -11.51 -7.51
C TYR A 73 -7.35 -12.67 -8.18
N ARG A 74 -8.06 -13.78 -8.47
CA ARG A 74 -7.49 -15.00 -9.09
C ARG A 74 -6.84 -14.71 -10.45
N LEU A 75 -5.59 -14.30 -10.41
CA LEU A 75 -4.67 -14.26 -11.52
C LEU A 75 -3.55 -15.25 -11.22
N THR A 76 -3.18 -16.03 -12.22
CA THR A 76 -1.93 -16.80 -12.24
C THR A 76 -0.76 -15.90 -11.81
N GLY A 77 -0.06 -16.24 -10.73
CA GLY A 77 1.09 -15.46 -10.24
C GLY A 77 1.65 -15.99 -8.91
N SER A 78 2.75 -15.42 -8.42
CA SER A 78 3.21 -15.61 -7.04
C SER A 78 2.41 -14.70 -6.09
N PHE A 79 2.47 -14.95 -4.78
CA PHE A 79 1.83 -14.07 -3.80
C PHE A 79 2.34 -12.64 -3.88
N CYS A 80 3.66 -12.45 -3.98
CA CYS A 80 4.26 -11.13 -4.08
C CYS A 80 3.66 -10.34 -5.26
N ALA A 81 3.48 -10.99 -6.42
CA ALA A 81 2.85 -10.35 -7.58
C ALA A 81 1.37 -10.01 -7.37
N GLN A 82 0.62 -10.83 -6.62
CA GLN A 82 -0.77 -10.53 -6.25
C GLN A 82 -0.85 -9.34 -5.28
N TYR A 83 0.02 -9.31 -4.28
CA TYR A 83 0.13 -8.19 -3.35
C TYR A 83 0.49 -6.89 -4.08
N CYS A 84 1.46 -6.93 -5.00
CA CYS A 84 1.85 -5.75 -5.79
C CYS A 84 0.66 -5.17 -6.56
N ARG A 85 -0.13 -6.01 -7.23
CA ARG A 85 -1.35 -5.57 -7.94
C ARG A 85 -2.42 -5.00 -7.01
N PHE A 86 -2.52 -5.50 -5.78
CA PHE A 86 -3.49 -4.99 -4.83
C PHE A 86 -3.12 -3.58 -4.34
N VAL A 87 -1.85 -3.34 -4.03
CA VAL A 87 -1.34 -1.99 -3.70
C VAL A 87 -1.59 -1.03 -4.88
N GLU A 88 -1.24 -1.44 -6.10
CA GLU A 88 -1.45 -0.64 -7.31
C GLU A 88 -2.94 -0.30 -7.53
N GLY A 89 -3.84 -1.27 -7.35
CA GLY A 89 -5.28 -1.05 -7.50
C GLY A 89 -5.85 -0.10 -6.45
N HIS A 90 -5.37 -0.20 -5.20
CA HIS A 90 -5.75 0.71 -4.11
C HIS A 90 -5.35 2.16 -4.42
N HIS A 91 -4.07 2.40 -4.73
CA HIS A 91 -3.58 3.75 -5.07
C HIS A 91 -4.27 4.31 -6.32
N SER A 92 -4.52 3.46 -7.32
CA SER A 92 -5.24 3.89 -8.54
C SER A 92 -6.67 4.37 -8.23
N ILE A 93 -7.35 3.75 -7.26
CA ILE A 93 -8.69 4.18 -6.83
C ILE A 93 -8.60 5.51 -6.08
N GLU A 94 -7.59 5.69 -5.25
CA GLU A 94 -7.38 6.93 -4.50
C GLU A 94 -7.11 8.11 -5.41
N ASP A 95 -6.15 7.96 -6.32
CA ASP A 95 -5.79 9.00 -7.28
C ASP A 95 -6.96 9.35 -8.21
N ALA A 96 -7.74 8.36 -8.65
CA ALA A 96 -8.82 8.57 -9.61
C ALA A 96 -10.13 9.06 -8.99
N TYR A 97 -10.40 8.76 -7.71
CA TYR A 97 -11.72 8.99 -7.11
C TYR A 97 -11.67 9.68 -5.74
N LEU A 98 -10.86 9.17 -4.80
CA LEU A 98 -10.84 9.71 -3.43
C LEU A 98 -10.21 11.10 -3.39
N PHE A 99 -9.01 11.27 -3.94
CA PHE A 99 -8.26 12.52 -3.91
C PHE A 99 -9.01 13.65 -4.63
N PRO A 100 -9.59 13.46 -5.84
CA PRO A 100 -10.41 14.49 -6.46
C PRO A 100 -11.62 14.90 -5.61
N SER A 101 -12.27 13.95 -4.91
CA SER A 101 -13.41 14.24 -4.05
C SER A 101 -13.00 15.03 -2.81
N LEU A 102 -11.85 14.69 -2.22
CA LEU A 102 -11.26 15.43 -1.11
C LEU A 102 -10.89 16.86 -1.51
N GLU A 103 -10.25 17.05 -2.67
CA GLU A 103 -9.86 18.37 -3.15
C GLU A 103 -11.07 19.27 -3.46
N VAL A 104 -12.15 18.71 -4.01
CA VAL A 104 -13.41 19.45 -4.23
C VAL A 104 -14.04 19.88 -2.90
N GLY A 105 -14.05 19.00 -1.90
CA GLY A 105 -14.64 19.29 -0.59
C GLY A 105 -13.77 20.20 0.29
N ASP A 106 -12.45 20.14 0.12
CA ASP A 106 -11.47 20.93 0.87
C ASP A 106 -10.22 21.22 0.01
N PRO A 107 -10.22 22.33 -0.74
CA PRO A 107 -9.09 22.71 -1.61
C PRO A 107 -7.78 22.94 -0.86
N SER A 108 -7.81 23.09 0.47
CA SER A 108 -6.58 23.25 1.26
C SER A 108 -5.74 21.97 1.33
N LEU A 109 -6.33 20.81 0.98
CA LEU A 109 -5.65 19.51 0.93
C LEU A 109 -4.76 19.32 -0.31
N ALA A 110 -4.90 20.15 -1.35
CA ALA A 110 -4.21 19.95 -2.62
C ALA A 110 -2.69 19.69 -2.49
N PRO A 111 -1.92 20.37 -1.60
CA PRO A 111 -0.51 20.05 -1.40
C PRO A 111 -0.26 18.64 -0.84
N VAL A 112 -1.09 18.18 0.09
CA VAL A 112 -1.03 16.84 0.69
C VAL A 112 -1.37 15.77 -0.34
N LEU A 113 -2.47 15.96 -1.06
CA LEU A 113 -2.94 15.00 -2.08
C LEU A 113 -1.91 14.85 -3.19
N ARG A 114 -1.37 15.96 -3.72
CA ARG A 114 -0.28 15.91 -4.70
C ARG A 114 0.94 15.16 -4.16
N ARG A 115 1.29 15.36 -2.88
CA ARG A 115 2.40 14.63 -2.27
C ARG A 115 2.10 13.13 -2.17
N LEU A 116 0.88 12.73 -1.78
CA LEU A 116 0.49 11.31 -1.73
C LEU A 116 0.59 10.66 -3.11
N SER A 117 0.09 11.30 -4.17
CA SER A 117 0.24 10.80 -5.54
C SER A 117 1.71 10.73 -5.99
N GLU A 118 2.56 11.71 -5.63
CA GLU A 118 4.01 11.63 -5.87
C GLU A 118 4.64 10.42 -5.15
N GLU A 119 4.19 10.10 -3.93
CA GLU A 119 4.64 8.92 -3.18
C GLU A 119 4.12 7.60 -3.79
N HIS A 120 2.92 7.59 -4.38
CA HIS A 120 2.38 6.45 -5.13
C HIS A 120 3.31 6.06 -6.29
N GLU A 121 3.80 7.03 -7.07
CA GLU A 121 4.73 6.78 -8.18
C GLU A 121 6.05 6.16 -7.72
N VAL A 122 6.57 6.61 -6.57
CA VAL A 122 7.78 6.01 -5.98
C VAL A 122 7.52 4.56 -5.55
N ILE A 123 6.37 4.30 -4.93
CA ILE A 123 5.98 2.94 -4.52
C ILE A 123 5.78 2.06 -5.76
N HIS A 124 5.10 2.56 -6.80
CA HIS A 124 4.90 1.86 -8.06
C HIS A 124 6.23 1.46 -8.70
N ALA A 125 7.23 2.35 -8.73
CA ALA A 125 8.55 2.02 -9.25
C ALA A 125 9.24 0.88 -8.48
N VAL A 126 9.03 0.79 -7.15
CA VAL A 126 9.51 -0.33 -6.33
C VAL A 126 8.75 -1.61 -6.66
N LEU A 127 7.43 -1.54 -6.83
CA LEU A 127 6.60 -2.70 -7.21
C LEU A 127 7.01 -3.27 -8.57
N VAL A 128 7.23 -2.42 -9.58
CA VAL A 128 7.71 -2.82 -10.91
C VAL A 128 9.05 -3.55 -10.79
N ARG A 129 9.98 -3.00 -10.02
CA ARG A 129 11.30 -3.63 -9.81
C ARG A 129 11.20 -4.98 -9.10
N ILE A 130 10.29 -5.13 -8.14
CA ILE A 130 10.03 -6.42 -7.48
C ILE A 130 9.52 -7.44 -8.50
N ASP A 131 8.58 -7.06 -9.37
CA ASP A 131 8.03 -7.96 -10.40
C ASP A 131 9.12 -8.43 -11.38
N GLU A 132 9.94 -7.51 -11.89
CA GLU A 132 11.08 -7.83 -12.78
C GLU A 132 12.05 -8.83 -12.13
N LEU A 133 12.40 -8.62 -10.86
CA LEU A 133 13.29 -9.51 -10.11
C LEU A 133 12.66 -10.89 -9.86
N LEU A 134 11.36 -10.94 -9.57
CA LEU A 134 10.63 -12.20 -9.40
C LEU A 134 10.60 -13.00 -10.70
N VAL A 135 10.38 -12.35 -11.84
CA VAL A 135 10.44 -12.98 -13.17
C VAL A 135 11.84 -13.53 -13.45
N ALA A 136 12.89 -12.75 -13.18
CA ALA A 136 14.28 -13.18 -13.37
C ALA A 136 14.68 -14.34 -12.46
N MET A 137 14.16 -14.37 -11.22
CA MET A 137 14.43 -15.43 -10.25
C MET A 137 13.85 -16.78 -10.70
N VAL A 138 12.65 -16.79 -11.30
CA VAL A 138 12.06 -18.02 -11.86
C VAL A 138 12.88 -18.58 -13.02
N GLY A 139 13.46 -17.71 -13.86
CA GLY A 139 14.25 -18.13 -15.02
C GLY A 139 15.67 -18.61 -14.69
N SER A 140 16.31 -18.06 -13.66
CA SER A 140 17.73 -18.28 -13.37
C SER A 140 18.02 -19.06 -12.07
N GLY A 141 17.04 -19.19 -11.16
CA GLY A 141 17.24 -19.77 -9.84
C GLY A 141 18.10 -18.92 -8.89
N SER A 142 18.42 -17.67 -9.28
CA SER A 142 19.23 -16.72 -8.52
C SER A 142 18.49 -15.39 -8.35
N GLY A 143 18.86 -14.58 -7.35
CA GLY A 143 18.26 -13.25 -7.15
C GLY A 143 17.36 -13.07 -5.92
N ALA A 144 17.20 -14.10 -5.09
CA ALA A 144 16.41 -14.01 -3.85
C ALA A 144 16.86 -12.87 -2.91
N ALA A 145 18.17 -12.62 -2.82
CA ALA A 145 18.71 -11.51 -2.02
C ALA A 145 18.26 -10.13 -2.54
N ALA A 146 18.23 -9.94 -3.87
CA ALA A 146 17.79 -8.69 -4.48
C ALA A 146 16.28 -8.48 -4.31
N VAL A 147 15.48 -9.55 -4.43
CA VAL A 147 14.04 -9.50 -4.11
C VAL A 147 13.82 -9.10 -2.66
N GLY A 148 14.57 -9.71 -1.72
CA GLY A 148 14.50 -9.37 -0.30
C GLY A 148 14.85 -7.91 0.01
N GLU A 149 15.85 -7.34 -0.67
CA GLU A 149 16.19 -5.92 -0.55
C GLU A 149 15.03 -5.02 -0.99
N GLN A 150 14.44 -5.29 -2.16
CA GLN A 150 13.35 -4.48 -2.69
C GLN A 150 12.07 -4.62 -1.85
N VAL A 151 11.78 -5.82 -1.34
CA VAL A 151 10.64 -6.05 -0.45
C VAL A 151 10.78 -5.30 0.88
N ARG A 152 12.00 -5.19 1.44
CA ARG A 152 12.25 -4.32 2.60
C ARG A 152 12.09 -2.84 2.26
N ALA A 153 12.56 -2.41 1.09
CA ALA A 153 12.37 -1.04 0.62
C ALA A 153 10.88 -0.70 0.46
N LEU A 154 10.09 -1.63 -0.08
CA LEU A 154 8.64 -1.52 -0.17
C LEU A 154 8.01 -1.41 1.22
N ARG A 155 8.43 -2.24 2.17
CA ARG A 155 7.93 -2.18 3.55
C ARG A 155 8.14 -0.81 4.17
N THR A 156 9.36 -0.28 4.08
CA THR A 156 9.66 1.05 4.61
C THR A 156 8.85 2.15 3.93
N ALA A 157 8.79 2.15 2.59
CA ALA A 157 8.07 3.19 1.85
C ALA A 157 6.57 3.13 2.09
N LEU A 158 5.95 1.95 1.96
CA LEU A 158 4.51 1.79 2.08
C LEU A 158 4.02 2.03 3.51
N SER A 159 4.71 1.53 4.54
CA SER A 159 4.30 1.82 5.92
C SER A 159 4.36 3.32 6.23
N SER A 160 5.44 4.01 5.85
CA SER A 160 5.57 5.46 6.04
C SER A 160 4.52 6.25 5.27
N HIS A 161 4.16 5.79 4.07
CA HIS A 161 3.12 6.39 3.24
C HIS A 161 1.73 6.26 3.86
N LEU A 162 1.33 5.04 4.23
CA LEU A 162 0.01 4.77 4.84
C LEU A 162 -0.17 5.51 6.16
N ASP A 163 0.89 5.65 6.97
CA ASP A 163 0.85 6.42 8.22
C ASP A 163 0.58 7.91 7.95
N TYR A 164 1.23 8.47 6.93
CA TYR A 164 1.05 9.87 6.54
C TYR A 164 -0.35 10.13 5.95
N GLU A 165 -0.83 9.22 5.11
CA GLU A 165 -2.19 9.30 4.57
C GLU A 165 -3.25 9.23 5.67
N GLU A 166 -3.14 8.29 6.60
CA GLU A 166 -4.07 8.18 7.72
C GLU A 166 -4.05 9.44 8.60
N GLU A 167 -2.87 9.99 8.88
CA GLU A 167 -2.73 11.21 9.68
C GLU A 167 -3.43 12.40 9.01
N GLU A 168 -3.30 12.55 7.70
CA GLU A 168 -3.80 13.73 6.98
C GLU A 168 -5.25 13.57 6.50
N LEU A 169 -5.69 12.37 6.11
CA LEU A 169 -6.95 12.19 5.38
C LEU A 169 -8.10 11.67 6.24
N LEU A 170 -7.86 11.03 7.39
CA LEU A 170 -8.96 10.54 8.23
C LEU A 170 -9.88 11.68 8.71
N GLY A 171 -9.30 12.81 9.12
CA GLY A 171 -10.08 13.99 9.52
C GLY A 171 -10.97 14.52 8.39
N PRO A 172 -10.39 14.86 7.22
CA PRO A 172 -11.12 15.23 6.01
C PRO A 172 -12.21 14.24 5.57
N ILE A 173 -11.90 12.94 5.53
CA ILE A 173 -12.88 11.89 5.16
C ILE A 173 -14.07 11.92 6.12
N GLY A 174 -13.79 12.03 7.42
CA GLY A 174 -14.82 12.11 8.47
C GLY A 174 -15.74 13.32 8.30
N ARG A 175 -15.16 14.52 8.14
CA ARG A 175 -15.94 15.77 8.04
C ARG A 175 -16.70 15.90 6.72
N LEU A 176 -16.11 15.44 5.61
CA LEU A 176 -16.72 15.49 4.28
C LEU A 176 -17.66 14.30 4.00
N GLN A 177 -17.70 13.33 4.91
CA GLN A 177 -18.58 12.16 4.84
C GLN A 177 -18.34 11.32 3.58
N LEU A 178 -17.08 11.26 3.13
CA LEU A 178 -16.71 10.52 1.94
C LEU A 178 -16.74 9.02 2.21
N LEU A 179 -17.27 8.28 1.23
CA LEU A 179 -17.12 6.84 1.20
C LEU A 179 -15.80 6.50 0.50
N VAL A 180 -15.14 5.48 1.01
CA VAL A 180 -13.86 4.94 0.53
C VAL A 180 -14.05 3.47 0.24
#